data_AF-A0A0M0GG79-F1
#
_entry.id   AF-A0A0M0GG79-F1
#
_cell.length_a   1.000
_cell.length_b   1.000
_cell.length_c   1.000
_cell.angle_alpha   90.00
_cell.angle_beta   90.00
_cell.angle_gamma   90.00
#
_symmetry.space_group_name_H-M   'P 1'
#
loop_
_entity.id
_entity.type
_entity.pdbx_description
1 polymer ?
#
loop_
_entity_poly.entity_id
_entity_poly.type
_entity_poly.pdbx_seq_one_letter_code
_entity_poly.pdbx_strand_id
1 'polypeptide(L)'
;MSNSARMDFIKAYFAMEEKITLEIKPVVTETIKGTVIKRFNGKRAGIEFKEGIGYCERKEVQNIKDNFPHIIIHLPEETKGSVN
;
A
#
# COMPACT_ATOMS: atom_id res chain seq x y z
N MET A 1 25.51 -4.88 -20.24
CA MET A 1 24.54 -3.97 -19.58
C MET A 1 25.27 -2.69 -19.23
N SER A 2 24.85 -1.53 -19.75
CA SER A 2 25.48 -0.25 -19.47
C SER A 2 25.22 0.19 -18.03
N ASN A 3 26.14 0.95 -17.43
CA ASN A 3 25.98 1.48 -16.07
C ASN A 3 24.71 2.34 -15.91
N SER A 4 24.20 2.95 -16.99
CA SER A 4 22.93 3.70 -16.99
C SER A 4 21.73 2.81 -16.65
N ALA A 5 21.60 1.64 -17.29
CA ALA A 5 20.49 0.71 -17.04
C ALA A 5 20.50 0.15 -15.60
N ARG A 6 21.69 -0.01 -15.00
CA ARG A 6 21.81 -0.39 -13.58
C ARG A 6 21.34 0.73 -12.65
N MET A 7 21.69 1.98 -12.93
CA MET A 7 21.25 3.12 -12.12
C MET A 7 19.74 3.36 -12.23
N ASP A 8 19.15 3.15 -13.42
CA ASP A 8 17.70 3.25 -13.61
C ASP A 8 16.95 2.13 -12.88
N PHE A 9 17.48 0.91 -12.89
CA PHE A 9 16.92 -0.20 -12.11
C PHE A 9 16.97 0.08 -10.61
N ILE A 10 18.10 0.59 -10.10
CA ILE A 10 18.27 0.93 -8.68
C ILE A 10 17.30 2.05 -8.28
N LYS A 11 17.15 3.10 -9.09
CA LYS A 11 16.18 4.18 -8.84
C LYS A 11 14.74 3.66 -8.85
N ALA A 12 14.38 2.78 -9.79
CA ALA A 12 13.06 2.18 -9.86
C ALA A 12 12.78 1.24 -8.67
N TYR A 13 13.80 0.53 -8.20
CA TYR A 13 13.73 -0.36 -7.04
C TYR A 13 13.49 0.42 -5.75
N PHE A 14 14.29 1.45 -5.48
CA PHE A 14 14.08 2.31 -4.30
C PHE A 14 12.77 3.10 -4.37
N ALA A 15 12.34 3.54 -5.55
CA ALA A 15 11.03 4.16 -5.75
C ALA A 15 9.85 3.19 -5.53
N MET A 16 10.07 1.86 -5.56
CA MET A 16 9.08 0.87 -5.13
C MET A 16 9.13 0.63 -3.62
N GLU A 17 10.32 0.59 -3.00
CA GLU A 17 10.47 0.44 -1.54
C GLU A 17 9.94 1.64 -0.75
N GLU A 18 9.97 2.85 -1.31
CA GLU A 18 9.41 4.04 -0.67
C GLU A 18 7.88 4.13 -0.71
N LYS A 19 7.20 3.17 -1.37
CA LYS A 19 5.74 3.17 -1.44
C LYS A 19 5.16 2.59 -0.16
N ILE A 20 4.29 3.38 0.47
CA ILE A 20 3.53 2.99 1.65
C ILE A 20 2.37 2.14 1.17
N THR A 21 2.15 1.00 1.83
CA THR A 21 1.04 0.13 1.51
C THR A 21 -0.20 0.57 2.30
N LEU A 22 -1.33 0.65 1.60
CA LEU A 22 -2.62 1.03 2.16
C LEU A 22 -3.59 -0.14 2.02
N GLU A 23 -4.37 -0.39 3.05
CA GLU A 23 -5.33 -1.49 3.08
C GLU A 23 -6.74 -1.00 3.47
N ILE A 24 -7.73 -1.43 2.70
CA ILE A 24 -9.16 -1.29 3.01
C ILE A 24 -9.64 -2.68 3.43
N LYS A 25 -10.08 -2.81 4.69
CA LYS A 25 -10.55 -4.08 5.23
C LYS A 25 -11.65 -4.68 4.34
N PRO A 26 -11.61 -5.99 4.09
CA PRO A 26 -12.69 -6.66 3.40
C PRO A 26 -13.97 -6.62 4.22
N VAL A 27 -15.11 -6.52 3.53
CA VAL A 27 -16.41 -6.66 4.15
C VAL A 27 -16.76 -8.15 4.14
N VAL A 28 -16.86 -8.73 5.33
CA VAL A 28 -17.30 -10.12 5.51
C VAL A 28 -18.79 -10.12 5.81
N THR A 29 -19.56 -10.90 5.05
CA THR A 29 -21.00 -11.05 5.25
C THR A 29 -21.32 -12.54 5.35
N GLU A 30 -21.94 -12.93 6.45
CA GLU A 30 -22.47 -14.29 6.59
C GLU A 30 -23.82 -14.39 5.91
N THR A 31 -23.98 -15.39 5.05
CA THR A 31 -25.23 -15.68 4.35
C THR A 31 -25.66 -17.11 4.65
N ILE A 32 -26.92 -17.42 4.36
CA ILE A 32 -27.49 -18.78 4.51
C ILE A 32 -26.67 -19.82 3.72
N LYS A 33 -25.94 -19.40 2.68
CA LYS A 33 -25.10 -20.25 1.81
C LYS A 33 -23.62 -20.26 2.20
N GLY A 34 -23.22 -19.57 3.27
CA GLY A 34 -21.84 -19.48 3.75
C GLY A 34 -21.29 -18.05 3.83
N THR A 35 -20.01 -17.94 4.13
CA THR A 35 -19.28 -16.67 4.30
C THR A 35 -18.90 -16.07 2.97
N VAL A 36 -19.31 -14.82 2.72
CA VAL A 36 -18.93 -14.04 1.53
C VAL A 36 -17.95 -12.94 1.94
N ILE A 37 -16.78 -12.93 1.32
CA ILE A 37 -15.75 -11.92 1.54
C ILE A 37 -15.73 -10.97 0.34
N LYS A 38 -16.07 -9.70 0.55
CA LYS A 38 -16.02 -8.67 -0.48
C LYS A 38 -14.80 -7.77 -0.26
N ARG A 39 -13.86 -7.82 -1.19
CA ARG A 39 -12.68 -6.94 -1.23
C ARG A 39 -12.96 -5.72 -2.10
N PHE A 40 -12.46 -4.56 -1.68
CA PHE A 40 -12.65 -3.32 -2.43
C PHE A 40 -11.75 -3.29 -3.68
N ASN A 41 -12.34 -3.06 -4.85
CA ASN A 41 -11.61 -2.82 -6.09
C ASN A 41 -12.08 -1.48 -6.66
N GLY A 42 -11.17 -0.52 -6.80
CA GLY A 42 -11.54 0.81 -7.29
C GLY A 42 -10.57 1.90 -6.87
N LYS A 43 -10.95 3.15 -7.09
CA LYS A 43 -10.13 4.31 -6.77
C LYS A 43 -10.70 5.05 -5.57
N ARG A 44 -9.87 5.36 -4.56
CA ARG A 44 -10.24 6.15 -3.40
C ARG A 44 -9.09 7.07 -3.02
N ALA A 45 -9.37 8.32 -2.64
CA ALA A 45 -8.34 9.31 -2.30
C ALA A 45 -7.29 9.53 -3.40
N GLY A 46 -7.64 9.32 -4.67
CA GLY A 46 -6.69 9.39 -5.79
C GLY A 46 -5.88 8.11 -6.02
N ILE A 47 -5.98 7.12 -5.13
CA ILE A 47 -5.19 5.89 -5.13
C ILE A 47 -6.01 4.73 -5.65
N GLU A 48 -5.39 3.90 -6.50
CA GLU A 48 -5.98 2.69 -7.02
C GLU A 48 -5.79 1.54 -6.02
N PHE A 49 -6.89 0.88 -5.69
CA PHE A 49 -6.92 -0.29 -4.81
C PHE A 49 -7.31 -1.52 -5.62
N LYS A 50 -6.51 -2.57 -5.49
CA LYS A 50 -6.78 -3.91 -6.01
C LYS A 50 -6.85 -4.88 -4.85
N GLU A 51 -7.97 -5.59 -4.75
CA GLU A 51 -8.29 -6.48 -3.64
C GLU A 51 -8.18 -5.84 -2.24
N GLY A 52 -8.46 -4.54 -2.16
CA GLY A 52 -8.35 -3.76 -0.92
C GLY A 52 -6.95 -3.22 -0.66
N ILE A 53 -5.95 -3.50 -1.51
CA ILE A 53 -4.57 -3.04 -1.35
C ILE A 53 -4.26 -1.95 -2.36
N GLY A 54 -3.74 -0.81 -1.88
CA GLY A 54 -3.27 0.31 -2.68
C GLY A 54 -1.88 0.75 -2.23
N TYR A 55 -1.23 1.57 -3.05
CA TYR A 55 0.12 2.09 -2.77
C TYR A 55 0.13 3.60 -2.93
N CYS A 56 0.73 4.32 -1.98
CA CYS A 56 0.93 5.76 -2.05
C CYS A 56 2.35 6.16 -1.71
N GLU A 57 2.70 7.41 -2.00
CA GLU A 57 3.98 7.97 -1.56
C GLU A 57 3.91 8.43 -0.10
N ARG A 58 5.04 8.37 0.61
CA ARG A 58 5.15 8.81 2.01
C ARG A 58 4.62 10.21 2.27
N LYS A 59 4.77 11.14 1.31
CA LYS A 59 4.26 12.51 1.42
C LYS A 59 2.72 12.59 1.49
N GLU A 60 2.02 11.61 0.93
CA GLU A 60 0.56 11.58 0.84
C GLU A 60 -0.09 10.95 2.08
N VAL A 61 0.70 10.23 2.87
CA VAL A 61 0.24 9.47 4.05
C VAL A 61 -0.50 10.33 5.05
N GLN A 62 0.03 11.51 5.37
CA GLN A 62 -0.59 12.40 6.35
C GLN A 62 -1.99 12.84 5.88
N ASN A 63 -2.10 13.22 4.60
CA ASN A 63 -3.36 13.62 3.99
C ASN A 63 -4.39 12.47 3.97
N ILE A 64 -3.94 11.23 3.74
CA ILE A 64 -4.80 10.04 3.73
C ILE A 64 -5.25 9.71 5.15
N LYS A 65 -4.37 9.81 6.14
CA LYS A 65 -4.68 9.58 7.55
C LYS A 65 -5.74 10.55 8.06
N ASP A 66 -5.66 11.81 7.64
CA ASP A 66 -6.57 12.87 8.09
C ASP A 66 -7.95 12.79 7.41
N ASN A 67 -8.00 12.48 6.11
CA ASN A 67 -9.26 12.45 5.35
C ASN A 67 -9.93 11.08 5.24
N PHE A 68 -9.18 10.00 5.40
CA PHE A 68 -9.65 8.63 5.20
C PHE A 68 -9.21 7.72 6.36
N PRO A 69 -9.69 7.96 7.59
CA PRO A 69 -9.26 7.23 8.79
C PRO A 69 -9.62 5.73 8.79
N HIS A 70 -10.51 5.29 7.89
CA HIS A 70 -10.87 3.89 7.69
C HIS A 70 -9.85 3.10 6.84
N ILE A 71 -8.83 3.77 6.27
CA ILE A 71 -7.74 3.12 5.54
C ILE A 71 -6.62 2.76 6.52
N ILE A 72 -6.19 1.51 6.51
CA ILE A 72 -5.03 1.05 7.27
C ILE A 72 -3.77 1.43 6.51
N ILE A 73 -2.80 2.01 7.21
CA ILE A 73 -1.53 2.44 6.64
C ILE A 73 -0.43 1.52 7.18
N HIS A 74 0.16 0.73 6.31
CA HIS A 74 1.32 -0.11 6.62
C HIS A 74 2.58 0.69 6.30
N LEU A 75 3.18 1.28 7.33
CA LEU A 75 4.50 1.89 7.22
C LEU A 75 5.51 0.74 7.06
N PRO A 76 6.49 0.84 6.13
CA PRO A 76 7.60 -0.09 6.15
C PRO A 76 8.23 0.00 7.54
N GLU A 77 8.35 -1.13 8.24
CA GLU A 77 9.12 -1.17 9.47
C GLU A 77 10.48 -0.57 9.11
N GLU A 78 10.87 0.51 9.79
CA GLU A 78 12.26 0.90 9.80
C GLU A 78 13.00 -0.36 10.19
N THR A 79 13.72 -0.96 9.24
CA THR A 79 14.72 -1.96 9.51
C THR A 79 15.68 -1.27 10.44
N LYS A 80 15.39 -1.38 11.75
CA LYS A 80 16.30 -1.03 12.80
C LYS A 80 17.47 -1.94 12.54
N GLY A 81 18.46 -1.40 11.83
CA GLY A 81 19.79 -1.93 11.73
C GLY A 81 20.27 -2.12 13.14
N SER A 82 19.94 -3.28 13.71
CA SER A 82 20.51 -3.79 14.94
C SER A 82 21.86 -4.31 14.51
N VAL A 83 22.76 -3.38 14.22
CA VAL A 83 24.18 -3.63 14.17
C VAL A 83 24.59 -3.72 15.63
N ASN A 84 24.62 -4.95 16.14
CA ASN A 84 25.47 -5.28 17.29
C ASN A 84 26.85 -5.66 16.76
#